data_AF-A0A841FV54-F1
#
_entry.id   AF-A0A841FV54-F1
#
_cell.length_a   1.000
_cell.length_b   1.000
_cell.length_c   1.000
_cell.angle_alpha   90.00
_cell.angle_beta   90.00
_cell.angle_gamma   90.00
#
_symmetry.space_group_name_H-M   'P 1'
#
loop_
_entity.id
_entity.type
_entity.pdbx_description
1 polymer ?
#
loop_
_entity_poly.entity_id
_entity_poly.type
_entity_poly.pdbx_seq_one_letter_code
_entity_poly.pdbx_strand_id
1 'polypeptide(L)'
;MVDYKHLRDMTFEPLTEYADAARKMATEMESYSTETQRQKVALAAAWSGEDATAADGALGKHATEYQDTSGQYGRVDAIVTNLVEQLKWAKQTLESAIGVAPSVPARINDAGRVRVNRAALGSNPAPAAVQAAESRARQVQGYIDQAVQHATESDEKAKAQLAEVRPEPVTVPRGARPPVGDFNMAQMANADAIIRVGERLGISERGQAIALATAMQESNLKNLANSTMPDSLSVPNEGTGKDHDSVGLFQQRPSQGWGTIKECMDPEYSAGAFYKGLQGVKNWENLDLTVAAQRVQRSAYPDAYAKWEDEAYAVLRSQRVP
;
A
#
# COMPACT_ATOMS: atom_id res chain seq x y z
N MET A 1 1.01 -4.47 29.12
CA MET A 1 1.36 -3.74 30.37
C MET A 1 2.52 -2.78 30.17
N VAL A 2 2.21 -1.49 30.31
CA VAL A 2 3.15 -0.37 30.11
C VAL A 2 3.72 0.04 31.46
N ASP A 3 5.04 -0.01 31.63
CA ASP A 3 5.70 0.46 32.86
C ASP A 3 6.22 1.90 32.74
N TYR A 4 6.74 2.45 33.85
CA TYR A 4 7.29 3.81 33.91
C TYR A 4 8.33 4.08 32.81
N LYS A 5 9.28 3.16 32.64
CA LYS A 5 10.39 3.35 31.69
C LYS A 5 9.87 3.29 30.27
N HIS A 6 9.02 2.31 29.98
CA HIS A 6 8.37 2.18 28.69
C HIS A 6 7.59 3.46 28.34
N LEU A 7 6.72 3.96 29.22
CA LEU A 7 5.94 5.18 28.97
C LEU A 7 6.84 6.42 28.76
N ARG A 8 7.88 6.55 29.59
CA ARG A 8 8.84 7.66 29.50
C ARG A 8 9.61 7.66 28.18
N ASP A 9 10.03 6.50 27.70
CA ASP A 9 10.87 6.39 26.50
C ASP A 9 10.03 6.20 25.21
N MET A 10 8.71 6.04 25.34
CA MET A 10 7.80 5.74 24.23
C MET A 10 7.82 6.81 23.13
N THR A 11 7.91 6.35 21.88
CA THR A 11 7.66 7.14 20.67
C THR A 11 6.36 6.68 20.03
N PHE A 12 5.60 7.60 19.44
CA PHE A 12 4.27 7.30 18.89
C PHE A 12 4.24 7.07 17.37
N GLU A 13 5.35 7.34 16.68
CA GLU A 13 5.48 7.24 15.23
C GLU A 13 5.11 5.84 14.70
N PRO A 14 5.62 4.72 15.23
CA PRO A 14 5.25 3.39 14.73
C PRO A 14 3.75 3.07 14.84
N LEU A 15 3.11 3.51 15.93
CA LEU A 15 1.67 3.29 16.12
C LEU A 15 0.84 4.19 15.19
N THR A 16 1.32 5.40 14.92
CA THR A 16 0.68 6.35 14.00
C THR A 16 0.79 5.84 12.56
N GLU A 17 1.96 5.36 12.15
CA GLU A 17 2.18 4.73 10.85
C GLU A 17 1.27 3.50 10.65
N TYR A 18 1.09 2.69 11.68
CA TYR A 18 0.19 1.55 11.63
C TYR A 18 -1.28 1.96 11.48
N ALA A 19 -1.73 2.98 12.22
CA ALA A 19 -3.08 3.51 12.08
C ALA A 19 -3.33 4.10 10.68
N ASP A 20 -2.35 4.83 10.15
CA ASP A 20 -2.41 5.39 8.80
C ASP A 20 -2.44 4.31 7.72
N ALA A 21 -1.65 3.24 7.89
CA ALA A 21 -1.70 2.08 7.00
C ALA A 21 -3.06 1.38 7.03
N ALA A 22 -3.64 1.18 8.21
CA ALA A 22 -4.98 0.61 8.35
C ALA A 22 -6.05 1.49 7.69
N ARG A 23 -5.97 2.82 7.89
CA ARG A 23 -6.87 3.78 7.25
C ARG A 23 -6.79 3.72 5.73
N LYS A 24 -5.57 3.68 5.19
CA LYS A 24 -5.34 3.53 3.75
C LYS A 24 -5.96 2.26 3.20
N MET A 25 -5.75 1.12 3.87
CA MET A 25 -6.38 -0.15 3.49
C MET A 25 -7.90 -0.08 3.52
N ALA A 26 -8.49 0.57 4.52
CA ALA A 26 -9.93 0.76 4.59
C ALA A 26 -10.47 1.52 3.36
N THR A 27 -9.81 2.63 3.00
CA THR A 27 -10.17 3.44 1.81
C THR A 27 -9.99 2.68 0.50
N GLU A 28 -8.93 1.88 0.37
CA GLU A 28 -8.70 1.04 -0.82
C GLU A 28 -9.79 -0.03 -0.97
N MET A 29 -10.15 -0.72 0.10
CA MET A 29 -11.22 -1.72 0.08
C MET A 29 -12.59 -1.10 -0.23
N GLU A 30 -12.89 0.08 0.30
CA GLU A 30 -14.12 0.81 -0.04
C GLU A 30 -14.17 1.18 -1.54
N SER A 31 -13.02 1.55 -2.10
CA SER A 31 -12.88 1.81 -3.53
C SER A 31 -13.13 0.55 -4.37
N TYR A 32 -12.63 -0.61 -3.94
CA TYR A 32 -12.90 -1.91 -4.61
C TYR A 32 -14.35 -2.30 -4.54
N SER A 33 -15.00 -2.12 -3.40
CA SER A 33 -16.44 -2.37 -3.26
C SER A 33 -17.23 -1.51 -4.25
N THR A 34 -16.92 -0.20 -4.30
CA THR A 34 -17.61 0.76 -5.16
C THR A 34 -17.40 0.47 -6.64
N GLU A 35 -16.18 0.12 -7.05
CA GLU A 35 -15.88 -0.25 -8.44
C GLU A 35 -16.56 -1.55 -8.84
N THR A 36 -16.50 -2.58 -7.97
CA THR A 36 -17.16 -3.86 -8.21
C THR A 36 -18.67 -3.69 -8.35
N GLN A 37 -19.28 -2.84 -7.54
CA GLN A 37 -20.71 -2.52 -7.65
C GLN A 37 -21.04 -1.79 -8.96
N ARG A 38 -20.17 -0.90 -9.44
CA ARG A 38 -20.33 -0.25 -10.75
C ARG A 38 -20.24 -1.26 -11.89
N GLN A 39 -19.26 -2.16 -11.85
CA GLN A 39 -19.10 -3.24 -12.84
C GLN A 39 -20.31 -4.17 -12.85
N LYS A 40 -20.84 -4.52 -11.67
CA LYS A 40 -22.06 -5.30 -11.52
C LYS A 40 -23.26 -4.66 -12.24
N VAL A 41 -23.50 -3.37 -12.00
CA VAL A 41 -24.59 -2.62 -12.66
C VAL A 41 -24.40 -2.56 -14.17
N ALA A 42 -23.16 -2.31 -14.63
CA ALA A 42 -22.85 -2.28 -16.06
C ALA A 42 -23.08 -3.65 -16.74
N LEU A 43 -22.69 -4.73 -16.07
CA LEU A 43 -22.88 -6.09 -16.57
C LEU A 43 -24.37 -6.43 -16.72
N ALA A 44 -25.17 -6.12 -15.69
CA ALA A 44 -26.62 -6.34 -15.70
C ALA A 44 -27.34 -5.53 -16.80
N ALA A 45 -26.79 -4.37 -17.20
CA ALA A 45 -27.34 -3.57 -18.29
C ALA A 45 -26.96 -4.11 -19.69
N ALA A 46 -25.81 -4.77 -19.82
CA ALA A 46 -25.25 -5.21 -21.10
C ALA A 46 -25.54 -6.68 -21.44
N TRP A 47 -25.77 -7.53 -20.43
CA TRP A 47 -25.85 -8.98 -20.59
C TRP A 47 -26.96 -9.59 -19.73
N SER A 48 -27.73 -10.51 -20.31
CA SER A 48 -28.84 -11.18 -19.64
C SER A 48 -28.77 -12.70 -19.85
N GLY A 49 -29.39 -13.45 -18.93
CA GLY A 49 -29.38 -14.92 -18.90
C GLY A 49 -28.88 -15.48 -17.57
N GLU A 50 -28.78 -16.81 -17.50
CA GLU A 50 -28.36 -17.53 -16.30
C GLU A 50 -26.90 -17.21 -15.92
N ASP A 51 -26.00 -17.17 -16.90
CA ASP A 51 -24.59 -16.80 -16.70
C ASP A 51 -24.42 -15.35 -16.23
N ALA A 52 -25.24 -14.42 -16.76
CA ALA A 52 -25.25 -13.02 -16.31
C ALA A 52 -25.72 -12.90 -14.85
N THR A 53 -26.70 -13.72 -14.46
CA THR A 53 -27.20 -13.79 -13.07
C THR A 53 -26.15 -14.38 -12.13
N ALA A 54 -25.44 -15.42 -12.56
CA ALA A 54 -24.34 -15.99 -11.80
C ALA A 54 -23.19 -14.99 -11.60
N ALA A 55 -22.84 -14.24 -12.66
CA ALA A 55 -21.82 -13.20 -12.59
C ALA A 55 -22.24 -12.01 -11.70
N ASP A 56 -23.51 -11.59 -11.75
CA ASP A 56 -24.09 -10.58 -10.85
C ASP A 56 -23.97 -11.00 -9.37
N GLY A 57 -24.31 -12.24 -9.06
CA GLY A 57 -24.18 -12.82 -7.73
C GLY A 57 -22.73 -12.86 -7.24
N ALA A 58 -21.80 -13.27 -8.10
CA ALA A 58 -20.37 -13.31 -7.77
C ALA A 58 -19.79 -11.91 -7.50
N LEU A 59 -20.10 -10.93 -8.36
CA LEU A 59 -19.66 -9.53 -8.16
C LEU A 59 -20.28 -8.92 -6.90
N GLY A 60 -21.56 -9.21 -6.63
CA GLY A 60 -22.23 -8.78 -5.40
C GLY A 60 -21.54 -9.31 -4.15
N LYS A 61 -21.17 -10.59 -4.14
CA LYS A 61 -20.43 -11.21 -3.04
C LYS A 61 -19.09 -10.51 -2.80
N HIS A 62 -18.31 -10.27 -3.86
CA HIS A 62 -17.02 -9.58 -3.72
C HIS A 62 -17.17 -8.13 -3.24
N ALA A 63 -18.18 -7.40 -3.72
CA ALA A 63 -18.44 -6.04 -3.24
C ALA A 63 -18.72 -6.01 -1.73
N THR A 64 -19.48 -6.97 -1.21
CA THR A 64 -19.73 -7.13 0.23
C THR A 64 -18.47 -7.51 1.00
N GLU A 65 -17.68 -8.47 0.51
CA GLU A 65 -16.41 -8.87 1.14
C GLU A 65 -15.44 -7.69 1.29
N TYR A 66 -15.31 -6.85 0.25
CA TYR A 66 -14.51 -5.63 0.32
C TYR A 66 -15.07 -4.62 1.33
N GLN A 67 -16.39 -4.43 1.36
CA GLN A 67 -17.02 -3.50 2.29
C GLN A 67 -16.82 -3.93 3.76
N ASP A 68 -17.02 -5.20 4.06
CA ASP A 68 -16.82 -5.76 5.40
C ASP A 68 -15.36 -5.61 5.86
N THR A 69 -14.43 -5.87 4.95
CA THR A 69 -12.99 -5.76 5.19
C THR A 69 -12.56 -4.31 5.38
N SER A 70 -13.12 -3.38 4.59
CA SER A 70 -12.95 -1.94 4.80
C SER A 70 -13.37 -1.54 6.22
N GLY A 71 -14.55 -1.99 6.67
CA GLY A 71 -15.04 -1.74 8.02
C GLY A 71 -14.19 -2.38 9.12
N GLN A 72 -13.50 -3.49 8.86
CA GLN A 72 -12.55 -4.09 9.79
C GLN A 72 -11.27 -3.24 9.90
N TYR A 73 -10.66 -2.83 8.79
CA TYR A 73 -9.50 -1.94 8.81
C TYR A 73 -9.81 -0.57 9.42
N GLY A 74 -10.99 -0.01 9.15
CA GLY A 74 -11.43 1.25 9.77
C GLY A 74 -11.55 1.13 11.30
N ARG A 75 -11.97 -0.03 11.82
CA ARG A 75 -11.96 -0.30 13.27
C ARG A 75 -10.53 -0.39 13.83
N VAL A 76 -9.59 -1.00 13.11
CA VAL A 76 -8.18 -1.03 13.51
C VAL A 76 -7.62 0.38 13.63
N ASP A 77 -7.82 1.24 12.61
CA ASP A 77 -7.41 2.66 12.65
C ASP A 77 -7.98 3.37 13.88
N ALA A 78 -9.30 3.26 14.10
CA ALA A 78 -9.96 3.93 15.22
C ALA A 78 -9.40 3.48 16.59
N ILE A 79 -9.16 2.18 16.77
CA ILE A 79 -8.62 1.64 18.03
C ILE A 79 -7.19 2.15 18.26
N VAL A 80 -6.33 2.08 17.24
CA VAL A 80 -4.92 2.45 17.39
C VAL A 80 -4.76 3.96 17.51
N THR A 81 -5.53 4.76 16.75
CA THR A 81 -5.57 6.22 16.90
C THR A 81 -5.99 6.62 18.31
N ASN A 82 -7.04 6.01 18.85
CA ASN A 82 -7.47 6.28 20.23
C ASN A 82 -6.37 5.88 21.25
N LEU A 83 -5.74 4.72 21.08
CA LEU A 83 -4.63 4.29 21.93
C LEU A 83 -3.48 5.31 21.92
N VAL A 84 -3.08 5.80 20.74
CA VAL A 84 -2.04 6.82 20.59
C VAL A 84 -2.40 8.08 21.37
N GLU A 85 -3.65 8.56 21.28
CA GLU A 85 -4.12 9.72 22.05
C GLU A 85 -4.04 9.48 23.57
N GLN A 86 -4.49 8.33 24.05
CA GLN A 86 -4.44 7.98 25.47
C GLN A 86 -3.00 7.88 25.99
N LEU A 87 -2.10 7.27 25.22
CA LEU A 87 -0.69 7.15 25.59
C LEU A 87 0.04 8.50 25.56
N LYS A 88 -0.29 9.39 24.61
CA LYS A 88 0.21 10.77 24.59
C LYS A 88 -0.21 11.53 25.85
N TRP A 89 -1.47 11.44 26.22
CA TRP A 89 -1.97 12.06 27.46
C TRP A 89 -1.27 11.51 28.70
N ALA A 90 -1.10 10.18 28.79
CA ALA A 90 -0.40 9.55 29.91
C ALA A 90 1.06 9.99 29.98
N LYS A 91 1.76 10.05 28.84
CA LYS A 91 3.15 10.51 28.76
C LYS A 91 3.28 11.97 29.18
N GLN A 92 2.39 12.85 28.73
CA GLN A 92 2.39 14.26 29.13
C GLN A 92 2.16 14.43 30.63
N THR A 93 1.27 13.63 31.21
CA THR A 93 1.03 13.60 32.66
C THR A 93 2.27 13.14 33.42
N LEU A 94 2.94 12.10 32.92
CA LEU A 94 4.20 11.59 33.48
C LEU A 94 5.31 12.64 33.43
N GLU A 95 5.51 13.29 32.28
CA GLU A 95 6.51 14.34 32.08
C GLU A 95 6.26 15.55 32.98
N SER A 96 4.99 15.93 33.15
CA SER A 96 4.60 17.01 34.08
C SER A 96 4.96 16.65 35.53
N ALA A 97 4.69 15.41 35.96
CA ALA A 97 5.05 14.93 37.29
C ALA A 97 6.58 14.93 37.50
N ILE A 98 7.34 14.47 36.50
CA ILE A 98 8.81 14.49 36.53
C ILE A 98 9.33 15.93 36.59
N GLY A 99 8.75 16.85 35.83
CA GLY A 99 9.14 18.27 35.80
C GLY A 99 8.94 18.99 37.15
N VAL A 100 7.95 18.56 37.94
CA VAL A 100 7.71 19.09 39.30
C VAL A 100 8.73 18.54 40.29
N ALA A 101 9.29 17.34 40.06
CA ALA A 101 10.12 16.63 41.04
C ALA A 101 11.36 17.39 41.54
N PRO A 102 12.08 18.20 40.75
CA PRO A 102 13.20 19.02 41.24
C PRO A 102 12.80 20.19 42.15
N SER A 103 11.56 20.69 42.03
CA SER A 103 11.01 21.73 42.91
C SER A 103 10.59 21.20 44.29
N VAL A 104 10.48 19.88 44.38
CA VAL A 104 10.38 19.12 45.62
C VAL A 104 11.81 18.64 45.91
N PRO A 105 12.31 18.66 47.16
CA PRO A 105 13.62 18.06 47.43
C PRO A 105 13.47 16.53 47.38
N ALA A 106 13.33 15.99 46.18
CA ALA A 106 13.05 14.60 45.85
C ALA A 106 13.86 14.15 44.63
N ARG A 107 14.03 12.84 44.51
CA ARG A 107 14.67 12.15 43.38
C ARG A 107 13.74 11.05 42.89
N ILE A 108 13.71 10.85 41.58
CA ILE A 108 13.00 9.75 40.92
C ILE A 108 14.07 8.75 40.46
N ASN A 109 13.90 7.46 40.77
CA ASN A 109 14.78 6.42 40.25
C ASN A 109 14.28 5.86 38.90
N ASP A 110 15.03 4.92 38.32
CA ASP A 110 14.71 4.34 37.01
C ASP A 110 13.39 3.53 36.98
N ALA A 111 12.84 3.20 38.15
CA ALA A 111 11.56 2.53 38.31
C ALA A 111 10.40 3.52 38.56
N GLY A 112 10.63 4.84 38.46
CA GLY A 112 9.61 5.85 38.72
C GLY A 112 9.29 6.06 40.20
N ARG A 113 10.10 5.53 41.13
CA ARG A 113 9.89 5.71 42.57
C ARG A 113 10.46 7.05 43.03
N VAL A 114 9.61 7.86 43.65
CA VAL A 114 9.95 9.16 44.21
C VAL A 114 10.42 8.99 45.66
N ARG A 115 11.60 9.52 45.98
CA ARG A 115 12.15 9.55 47.34
C ARG A 115 12.63 10.94 47.69
N VAL A 116 12.38 11.38 48.93
CA VAL A 116 12.90 12.66 49.43
C VAL A 116 14.43 12.65 49.41
N ASN A 117 15.01 13.67 48.81
CA ASN A 117 16.43 13.96 48.80
C ASN A 117 16.77 14.78 50.05
N ARG A 118 17.01 14.10 51.17
CA ARG A 118 17.33 14.78 52.45
C ARG A 118 18.57 15.68 52.37
N ALA A 119 19.54 15.35 51.52
CA ALA A 119 20.71 16.20 51.32
C ALA A 119 20.36 17.57 50.72
N ALA A 120 19.29 17.66 49.92
CA ALA A 120 18.79 18.92 49.37
C ALA A 120 18.03 19.79 50.41
N LEU A 121 17.72 19.25 51.59
CA LEU A 121 17.06 19.97 52.68
C LEU A 121 18.07 20.63 53.65
N GLY A 122 19.38 20.43 53.44
CA GLY A 122 20.44 20.91 54.33
C GLY A 122 20.86 19.89 55.39
N SER A 123 21.88 20.24 56.21
CA SER A 123 22.52 19.34 57.17
C SER A 123 21.70 19.03 58.42
N ASN A 124 20.70 19.85 58.76
CA ASN A 124 19.78 19.61 59.88
C ASN A 124 18.39 20.23 59.60
N PRO A 125 17.57 19.62 58.74
CA PRO A 125 16.30 20.19 58.34
C PRO A 125 15.25 20.10 59.45
N ALA A 126 14.42 21.14 59.57
CA ALA A 126 13.31 21.15 60.51
C ALA A 126 12.30 20.02 60.20
N PRO A 127 11.70 19.36 61.20
CA PRO A 127 10.72 18.29 60.99
C PRO A 127 9.57 18.68 60.05
N ALA A 128 9.07 19.92 60.14
CA ALA A 128 8.03 20.43 59.27
C ALA A 128 8.46 20.51 57.79
N ALA A 129 9.72 20.85 57.52
CA ALA A 129 10.26 20.90 56.16
C ALA A 129 10.39 19.49 55.55
N VAL A 130 10.79 18.51 56.37
CA VAL A 130 10.84 17.09 55.97
C VAL A 130 9.43 16.57 55.68
N GLN A 131 8.45 16.84 56.54
CA GLN A 131 7.06 16.43 56.33
C GLN A 131 6.45 17.06 55.07
N ALA A 132 6.72 18.34 54.81
CA ALA A 132 6.26 19.03 53.60
C ALA A 132 6.89 18.40 52.34
N ALA A 133 8.18 18.08 52.37
CA ALA A 133 8.88 17.39 51.29
C ALA A 133 8.31 15.98 51.03
N GLU A 134 8.05 15.22 52.09
CA GLU A 134 7.44 13.88 51.99
C GLU A 134 6.02 13.95 51.42
N SER A 135 5.22 14.93 51.83
CA SER A 135 3.87 15.14 51.31
C SER A 135 3.89 15.41 49.80
N ARG A 136 4.75 16.33 49.36
CA ARG A 136 4.92 16.65 47.93
C ARG A 136 5.50 15.48 47.15
N ALA A 137 6.46 14.74 47.71
CA ALA A 137 7.01 13.55 47.07
C ALA A 137 5.95 12.46 46.85
N ARG A 138 5.06 12.24 47.82
CA ARG A 138 3.90 11.35 47.67
C ARG A 138 2.93 11.83 46.59
N GLN A 139 2.70 13.15 46.50
CA GLN A 139 1.86 13.71 45.45
C GLN A 139 2.45 13.46 44.05
N VAL A 140 3.76 13.70 43.87
CA VAL A 140 4.46 13.40 42.61
C VAL A 140 4.40 11.90 42.29
N GLN A 141 4.61 11.03 43.28
CA GLN A 141 4.45 9.58 43.10
C GLN A 141 3.04 9.22 42.61
N GLY A 142 2.00 9.83 43.20
CA GLY A 142 0.62 9.61 42.80
C GLY A 142 0.35 9.97 41.33
N TYR A 143 0.89 11.08 40.84
CA TYR A 143 0.75 11.44 39.42
C TYR A 143 1.50 10.49 38.48
N ILE A 144 2.69 10.01 38.88
CA ILE A 144 3.42 9.00 38.12
C ILE A 144 2.62 7.70 38.05
N ASP A 145 2.10 7.24 39.19
CA ASP A 145 1.31 6.00 39.28
C ASP A 145 0.03 6.11 38.43
N GLN A 146 -0.66 7.26 38.48
CA GLN A 146 -1.84 7.54 37.64
C GLN A 146 -1.52 7.49 36.15
N ALA A 147 -0.42 8.11 35.71
CA ALA A 147 -0.02 8.09 34.31
C ALA A 147 0.29 6.66 33.82
N VAL A 148 1.04 5.89 34.59
CA VAL A 148 1.39 4.50 34.27
C VAL A 148 0.15 3.59 34.26
N GLN A 149 -0.76 3.78 35.23
CA GLN A 149 -2.02 3.04 35.30
C GLN A 149 -2.88 3.33 34.07
N HIS A 150 -3.08 4.60 33.71
CA HIS A 150 -3.88 4.99 32.54
C HIS A 150 -3.32 4.41 31.24
N ALA A 151 -2.00 4.47 31.07
CA ALA A 151 -1.33 3.88 29.91
C ALA A 151 -1.54 2.36 29.83
N THR A 152 -1.43 1.67 30.98
CA THR A 152 -1.65 0.22 31.05
C THR A 152 -3.10 -0.16 30.74
N GLU A 153 -4.08 0.55 31.32
CA GLU A 153 -5.49 0.27 31.07
C GLU A 153 -5.87 0.53 29.61
N SER A 154 -5.30 1.59 29.00
CA SER A 154 -5.50 1.90 27.58
C SER A 154 -4.89 0.84 26.66
N ASP A 155 -3.68 0.38 26.96
CA ASP A 155 -2.99 -0.71 26.23
C ASP A 155 -3.79 -2.02 26.27
N GLU A 156 -4.22 -2.46 27.46
CA GLU A 156 -4.99 -3.70 27.59
C GLU A 156 -6.39 -3.58 26.95
N LYS A 157 -7.03 -2.40 27.01
CA LYS A 157 -8.30 -2.15 26.32
C LYS A 157 -8.14 -2.24 24.81
N ALA A 158 -7.13 -1.56 24.24
CA ALA A 158 -6.87 -1.59 22.81
C ALA A 158 -6.56 -3.02 22.34
N LYS A 159 -5.76 -3.76 23.10
CA LYS A 159 -5.47 -5.17 22.84
C LYS A 159 -6.72 -6.05 22.83
N ALA A 160 -7.64 -5.86 23.78
CA ALA A 160 -8.91 -6.59 23.83
C ALA A 160 -9.78 -6.27 22.60
N GLN A 161 -9.91 -4.99 22.24
CA GLN A 161 -10.67 -4.57 21.08
C GLN A 161 -10.07 -5.10 19.77
N LEU A 162 -8.74 -5.08 19.62
CA LEU A 162 -8.05 -5.62 18.45
C LEU A 162 -8.24 -7.14 18.32
N ALA A 163 -8.34 -7.88 19.43
CA ALA A 163 -8.60 -9.33 19.39
C ALA A 163 -10.00 -9.69 18.82
N GLU A 164 -10.94 -8.75 18.87
CA GLU A 164 -12.28 -8.89 18.27
C GLU A 164 -12.30 -8.52 16.79
N VAL A 165 -11.32 -7.75 16.31
CA VAL A 165 -11.19 -7.37 14.91
C VAL A 165 -10.39 -8.42 14.16
N ARG A 166 -11.04 -9.09 13.20
CA ARG A 166 -10.43 -10.09 12.33
C ARG A 166 -10.52 -9.61 10.89
N PRO A 167 -9.56 -8.79 10.41
CA PRO A 167 -9.48 -8.52 8.98
C PRO A 167 -9.22 -9.85 8.28
N GLU A 168 -10.24 -10.40 7.62
CA GLU A 168 -10.01 -11.59 6.81
C GLU A 168 -9.17 -11.19 5.60
N PRO A 169 -8.16 -11.99 5.20
CA PRO A 169 -7.40 -11.71 4.00
C PRO A 169 -8.34 -11.85 2.79
N VAL A 170 -8.80 -10.72 2.26
CA VAL A 170 -9.55 -10.70 1.01
C VAL A 170 -8.56 -10.74 -0.15
N THR A 171 -8.65 -11.79 -0.94
CA THR A 171 -8.00 -11.81 -2.24
C THR A 171 -8.74 -10.85 -3.15
N VAL A 172 -8.16 -9.68 -3.43
CA VAL A 172 -8.68 -8.74 -4.44
C VAL A 172 -8.33 -9.30 -5.83
N PRO A 173 -9.29 -9.82 -6.63
CA PRO A 173 -9.07 -10.09 -8.04
C PRO A 173 -8.42 -8.91 -8.74
N ARG A 174 -7.36 -9.17 -9.52
CA ARG A 174 -6.54 -8.16 -10.22
C ARG A 174 -7.37 -7.13 -11.00
N GLY A 175 -8.47 -7.57 -11.63
CA GLY A 175 -9.38 -6.71 -12.39
C GLY A 175 -10.32 -5.82 -11.57
N ALA A 176 -10.34 -5.95 -10.24
CA ALA A 176 -11.09 -5.09 -9.33
C ALA A 176 -10.19 -4.05 -8.64
N ARG A 177 -8.87 -4.09 -8.90
CA ARG A 177 -7.87 -3.19 -8.30
C ARG A 177 -7.89 -1.82 -8.96
N PRO A 178 -7.51 -0.75 -8.24
CA PRO A 178 -7.67 0.60 -8.71
C PRO A 178 -6.56 0.85 -9.74
N PRO A 179 -6.78 1.72 -10.71
CA PRO A 179 -5.70 2.11 -11.58
C PRO A 179 -4.56 2.79 -10.82
N VAL A 180 -3.33 2.55 -11.28
CA VAL A 180 -2.13 3.21 -10.74
C VAL A 180 -1.89 4.49 -11.54
N GLY A 181 -1.63 5.60 -10.86
CA GLY A 181 -1.41 6.90 -11.52
C GLY A 181 -2.58 7.32 -12.41
N ASP A 182 -2.27 7.80 -13.61
CA ASP A 182 -3.27 8.28 -14.59
C ASP A 182 -3.79 7.17 -15.53
N PHE A 183 -3.47 5.89 -15.26
CA PHE A 183 -3.99 4.78 -16.06
C PHE A 183 -5.49 4.58 -15.79
N ASN A 184 -6.21 4.02 -16.77
CA ASN A 184 -7.59 3.57 -16.60
C ASN A 184 -7.67 2.04 -16.47
N MET A 185 -8.87 1.52 -16.20
CA MET A 185 -9.08 0.08 -16.03
C MET A 185 -8.67 -0.76 -17.25
N ALA A 186 -8.84 -0.24 -18.47
CA ALA A 186 -8.50 -0.96 -19.69
C ALA A 186 -6.96 -1.07 -19.85
N GLN A 187 -6.24 0.02 -19.57
CA GLN A 187 -4.77 0.04 -19.52
C GLN A 187 -4.22 -0.90 -18.42
N MET A 188 -4.88 -0.96 -17.26
CA MET A 188 -4.50 -1.90 -16.20
C MET A 188 -4.77 -3.36 -16.58
N ALA A 189 -5.84 -3.64 -17.32
CA ALA A 189 -6.11 -4.98 -17.85
C ALA A 189 -5.03 -5.42 -18.85
N ASN A 190 -4.56 -4.52 -19.71
CA ASN A 190 -3.45 -4.78 -20.60
C ASN A 190 -2.13 -5.02 -19.84
N ALA A 191 -1.85 -4.22 -18.82
CA ALA A 191 -0.69 -4.43 -17.95
C ALA A 191 -0.73 -5.79 -17.24
N ASP A 192 -1.90 -6.18 -16.76
CA ASP A 192 -2.11 -7.48 -16.13
C ASP A 192 -1.93 -8.65 -17.13
N ALA A 193 -2.36 -8.50 -18.39
CA ALA A 193 -2.05 -9.48 -19.44
C ALA A 193 -0.53 -9.66 -19.63
N ILE A 194 0.23 -8.56 -19.69
CA ILE A 194 1.71 -8.58 -19.77
C ILE A 194 2.32 -9.34 -18.57
N ILE A 195 1.81 -9.08 -17.35
CA ILE A 195 2.30 -9.72 -16.12
C ILE A 195 1.98 -11.22 -16.13
N ARG A 196 0.74 -11.63 -16.44
CA ARG A 196 0.33 -13.04 -16.48
C ARG A 196 1.14 -13.84 -17.49
N VAL A 197 1.41 -13.27 -18.67
CA VAL A 197 2.25 -13.94 -19.67
C VAL A 197 3.68 -14.09 -19.15
N GLY A 198 4.23 -13.06 -18.50
CA GLY A 198 5.54 -13.13 -17.87
C GLY A 198 5.62 -14.21 -16.79
N GLU A 199 4.61 -14.28 -15.92
CA GLU A 199 4.47 -15.32 -14.89
C GLU A 199 4.41 -16.72 -15.51
N ARG A 200 3.56 -16.91 -16.53
CA ARG A 200 3.40 -18.17 -17.27
C ARG A 200 4.70 -18.63 -17.94
N LEU A 201 5.52 -17.70 -18.39
CA LEU A 201 6.82 -17.97 -19.05
C LEU A 201 7.99 -18.02 -18.05
N GLY A 202 7.76 -17.85 -16.74
CA GLY A 202 8.81 -17.85 -15.72
C GLY A 202 9.76 -16.65 -15.81
N ILE A 203 9.32 -15.54 -16.41
CA ILE A 203 10.08 -14.29 -16.51
C ILE A 203 10.13 -13.62 -15.13
N SER A 204 11.32 -13.18 -14.72
CA SER A 204 11.53 -12.50 -13.44
C SER A 204 10.76 -11.17 -13.37
N GLU A 205 10.55 -10.66 -12.15
CA GLU A 205 9.92 -9.35 -11.93
C GLU A 205 10.60 -8.23 -12.72
N ARG A 206 11.94 -8.27 -12.84
CA ARG A 206 12.68 -7.32 -13.66
C ARG A 206 12.30 -7.40 -15.14
N GLY A 207 12.16 -8.61 -15.69
CA GLY A 207 11.72 -8.78 -17.07
C GLY A 207 10.27 -8.32 -17.28
N GLN A 208 9.40 -8.53 -16.30
CA GLN A 208 8.02 -8.04 -16.32
C GLN A 208 7.98 -6.51 -16.27
N ALA A 209 8.80 -5.88 -15.42
CA ALA A 209 8.94 -4.42 -15.37
C ALA A 209 9.49 -3.84 -16.69
N ILE A 210 10.47 -4.49 -17.34
CA ILE A 210 10.97 -4.10 -18.67
C ILE A 210 9.83 -4.12 -19.70
N ALA A 211 9.01 -5.16 -19.72
CA ALA A 211 7.88 -5.26 -20.64
C ALA A 211 6.81 -4.17 -20.38
N LEU A 212 6.44 -3.95 -19.11
CA LEU A 212 5.50 -2.90 -18.72
C LEU A 212 5.99 -1.51 -19.13
N ALA A 213 7.22 -1.16 -18.79
CA ALA A 213 7.82 0.12 -19.17
C ALA A 213 7.90 0.30 -20.70
N THR A 214 8.15 -0.79 -21.44
CA THR A 214 8.12 -0.76 -22.90
C THR A 214 6.71 -0.43 -23.39
N ALA A 215 5.68 -1.16 -22.97
CA ALA A 215 4.30 -0.90 -23.41
C ALA A 215 3.77 0.48 -22.95
N MET A 216 4.21 0.98 -21.78
CA MET A 216 3.94 2.35 -21.35
C MET A 216 4.53 3.38 -22.31
N GLN A 217 5.78 3.18 -22.74
CA GLN A 217 6.44 4.09 -23.67
C GLN A 217 5.87 4.00 -25.09
N GLU A 218 5.54 2.81 -25.57
CA GLU A 218 5.09 2.59 -26.95
C GLU A 218 3.64 3.06 -27.15
N SER A 219 2.75 2.81 -26.19
CA SER A 219 1.32 3.08 -26.37
C SER A 219 0.60 3.64 -25.15
N ASN A 220 1.33 3.94 -24.08
CA ASN A 220 0.74 4.24 -22.77
C ASN A 220 -0.14 3.08 -22.29
N LEU A 221 0.28 1.81 -22.48
CA LEU A 221 -0.48 0.59 -22.18
C LEU A 221 -1.81 0.44 -22.96
N LYS A 222 -1.96 1.14 -24.09
CA LYS A 222 -3.15 1.00 -24.95
C LYS A 222 -2.93 -0.01 -26.07
N ASN A 223 -3.95 -0.78 -26.39
CA ASN A 223 -3.98 -1.63 -27.56
C ASN A 223 -4.39 -0.80 -28.79
N LEU A 224 -3.41 -0.23 -29.51
CA LEU A 224 -3.68 0.70 -30.60
C LEU A 224 -3.81 0.00 -31.95
N ALA A 225 -4.87 0.32 -32.70
CA ALA A 225 -4.95 0.02 -34.13
C ALA A 225 -4.05 0.98 -34.93
N ASN A 226 -3.88 0.74 -36.23
CA ASN A 226 -3.14 1.63 -37.12
C ASN A 226 -4.00 2.08 -38.29
N SER A 227 -4.11 3.40 -38.46
CA SER A 227 -4.93 4.03 -39.52
C SER A 227 -4.47 3.70 -40.94
N THR A 228 -3.20 3.31 -41.13
CA THR A 228 -2.68 2.86 -42.43
C THR A 228 -2.96 1.38 -42.71
N MET A 229 -3.45 0.64 -41.71
CA MET A 229 -3.72 -0.80 -41.76
C MET A 229 -5.22 -1.03 -41.51
N PRO A 230 -6.09 -0.97 -42.55
CA PRO A 230 -7.53 -1.04 -42.37
C PRO A 230 -8.02 -2.26 -41.58
N ASP A 231 -7.37 -3.42 -41.76
CA ASP A 231 -7.71 -4.65 -41.04
C ASP A 231 -7.53 -4.52 -39.53
N SER A 232 -6.59 -3.68 -39.07
CA SER A 232 -6.36 -3.44 -37.64
C SER A 232 -7.53 -2.68 -36.98
N LEU A 233 -8.24 -1.84 -37.74
CA LEU A 233 -9.40 -1.08 -37.23
C LEU A 233 -10.61 -1.99 -36.94
N SER A 234 -10.61 -3.21 -37.50
CA SER A 234 -11.65 -4.22 -37.26
C SER A 234 -11.38 -5.08 -36.02
N VAL A 235 -10.21 -4.96 -35.41
CA VAL A 235 -9.84 -5.64 -34.16
C VAL A 235 -10.17 -4.72 -32.98
N PRO A 236 -10.68 -5.24 -31.84
CA PRO A 236 -10.89 -4.44 -30.64
C PRO A 236 -9.63 -3.63 -30.27
N ASN A 237 -9.80 -2.31 -30.13
CA ASN A 237 -8.70 -1.38 -29.92
C ASN A 237 -9.12 -0.19 -29.06
N GLU A 238 -8.12 0.53 -28.54
CA GLU A 238 -8.28 1.62 -27.57
C GLU A 238 -7.77 2.95 -28.15
N GLY A 239 -7.77 3.04 -29.48
CA GLY A 239 -7.30 4.19 -30.23
C GLY A 239 -6.53 3.78 -31.48
N THR A 240 -6.02 4.79 -32.18
CA THR A 240 -5.37 4.60 -33.48
C THR A 240 -4.06 5.36 -33.55
N GLY A 241 -2.99 4.66 -33.96
CA GLY A 241 -1.70 5.20 -34.36
C GLY A 241 -1.55 5.33 -35.87
N LYS A 242 -0.37 5.72 -36.33
CA LYS A 242 -0.06 5.88 -37.76
C LYS A 242 1.39 5.53 -38.12
N ASP A 243 2.20 5.10 -37.16
CA ASP A 243 3.61 4.82 -37.44
C ASP A 243 3.74 3.53 -38.26
N HIS A 244 4.26 3.65 -39.48
CA HIS A 244 4.40 2.55 -40.46
C HIS A 244 3.19 1.58 -40.46
N ASP A 245 3.42 0.34 -40.02
CA ASP A 245 2.42 -0.72 -39.81
C ASP A 245 2.40 -1.20 -38.34
N SER A 246 2.91 -0.40 -37.41
CA SER A 246 2.98 -0.70 -35.98
C SER A 246 1.58 -0.78 -35.37
N VAL A 247 1.29 -1.82 -34.60
CA VAL A 247 0.01 -2.03 -33.90
C VAL A 247 0.22 -2.60 -32.49
N GLY A 248 -0.81 -2.51 -31.65
CA GLY A 248 -0.86 -3.17 -30.35
C GLY A 248 -0.09 -2.49 -29.23
N LEU A 249 0.04 -3.19 -28.08
CA LEU A 249 0.66 -2.65 -26.86
C LEU A 249 2.11 -2.23 -27.04
N PHE A 250 2.86 -3.04 -27.78
CA PHE A 250 4.29 -2.85 -27.99
C PHE A 250 4.59 -2.16 -29.33
N GLN A 251 3.57 -1.65 -30.03
CA GLN A 251 3.71 -1.06 -31.37
C GLN A 251 4.53 -1.97 -32.32
N GLN A 252 4.26 -3.27 -32.25
CA GLN A 252 4.96 -4.30 -33.02
C GLN A 252 4.53 -4.24 -34.49
N ARG A 253 5.48 -4.52 -35.39
CA ARG A 253 5.27 -4.41 -36.83
C ARG A 253 5.08 -5.79 -37.47
N PRO A 254 3.89 -6.12 -38.01
CA PRO A 254 3.67 -7.37 -38.74
C PRO A 254 4.67 -7.58 -39.88
N SER A 255 5.02 -6.53 -40.62
CA SER A 255 6.02 -6.57 -41.71
C SER A 255 7.43 -6.95 -41.25
N GLN A 256 7.75 -6.81 -39.96
CA GLN A 256 9.04 -7.20 -39.37
C GLN A 256 9.03 -8.62 -38.78
N GLY A 257 7.93 -9.36 -38.93
CA GLY A 257 7.83 -10.75 -38.48
C GLY A 257 7.45 -10.93 -37.01
N TRP A 258 6.90 -9.89 -36.36
CA TRP A 258 6.40 -10.00 -34.99
C TRP A 258 5.12 -10.85 -34.88
N GLY A 259 4.38 -11.01 -35.97
CA GLY A 259 3.13 -11.77 -36.04
C GLY A 259 2.20 -11.20 -37.11
N THR A 260 1.00 -11.75 -37.22
CA THR A 260 -0.10 -11.13 -37.99
C THR A 260 -0.64 -9.90 -37.27
N ILE A 261 -1.46 -9.09 -37.96
CA ILE A 261 -2.12 -7.91 -37.34
C ILE A 261 -2.93 -8.32 -36.11
N LYS A 262 -3.73 -9.39 -36.21
CA LYS A 262 -4.57 -9.88 -35.11
C LYS A 262 -3.74 -10.36 -33.92
N GLU A 263 -2.64 -11.05 -34.20
CA GLU A 263 -1.71 -11.51 -33.17
C GLU A 263 -0.98 -10.34 -32.48
N CYS A 264 -0.49 -9.35 -33.24
CA CYS A 264 0.18 -8.19 -32.66
C CYS A 264 -0.77 -7.30 -31.84
N MET A 265 -2.07 -7.32 -32.14
CA MET A 265 -3.13 -6.64 -31.38
C MET A 265 -3.75 -7.48 -30.28
N ASP A 266 -3.30 -8.72 -30.08
CA ASP A 266 -3.68 -9.53 -28.92
C ASP A 266 -2.67 -9.22 -27.78
N PRO A 267 -3.12 -8.68 -26.63
CA PRO A 267 -2.26 -8.38 -25.50
C PRO A 267 -1.39 -9.54 -25.00
N GLU A 268 -1.93 -10.76 -24.96
CA GLU A 268 -1.19 -11.92 -24.48
C GLU A 268 -0.15 -12.39 -25.49
N TYR A 269 -0.52 -12.43 -26.77
CA TYR A 269 0.40 -12.80 -27.84
C TYR A 269 1.55 -11.80 -27.94
N SER A 270 1.23 -10.50 -28.02
CA SER A 270 2.23 -9.44 -28.20
C SER A 270 3.22 -9.38 -27.02
N ALA A 271 2.74 -9.60 -25.78
CA ALA A 271 3.59 -9.77 -24.61
C ALA A 271 4.50 -11.01 -24.72
N GLY A 272 3.94 -12.14 -25.16
CA GLY A 272 4.72 -13.37 -25.37
C GLY A 272 5.82 -13.19 -26.41
N ALA A 273 5.51 -12.52 -27.52
CA ALA A 273 6.47 -12.17 -28.57
C ALA A 273 7.57 -11.23 -28.03
N PHE A 274 7.19 -10.22 -27.22
CA PHE A 274 8.14 -9.34 -26.56
C PHE A 274 9.10 -10.10 -25.64
N TYR A 275 8.58 -10.96 -24.75
CA TYR A 275 9.41 -11.74 -23.83
C TYR A 275 10.35 -12.70 -24.56
N LYS A 276 9.90 -13.31 -25.66
CA LYS A 276 10.77 -14.11 -26.54
C LYS A 276 11.91 -13.27 -27.10
N GLY A 277 11.64 -12.03 -27.52
CA GLY A 277 12.66 -11.07 -27.93
C GLY A 277 13.64 -10.73 -26.79
N LEU A 278 13.11 -10.46 -25.59
CA LEU A 278 13.90 -10.14 -24.39
C LEU A 278 14.85 -11.28 -24.01
N GLN A 279 14.38 -12.52 -23.98
CA GLN A 279 15.20 -13.70 -23.69
C GLN A 279 16.30 -13.92 -24.75
N GLY A 280 16.12 -13.41 -25.97
CA GLY A 280 17.17 -13.39 -27.00
C GLY A 280 18.27 -12.36 -26.77
N VAL A 281 18.06 -11.38 -25.88
CA VAL A 281 19.06 -10.36 -25.54
C VAL A 281 20.04 -10.91 -24.51
N LYS A 282 21.31 -11.07 -24.90
CA LYS A 282 22.36 -11.56 -24.00
C LYS A 282 22.51 -10.65 -22.76
N ASN A 283 22.49 -11.27 -21.58
CA ASN A 283 22.67 -10.63 -20.26
C ASN A 283 21.64 -9.52 -19.97
N TRP A 284 20.43 -9.60 -20.53
CA TRP A 284 19.40 -8.57 -20.36
C TRP A 284 19.09 -8.26 -18.90
N GLU A 285 19.24 -9.23 -18.00
CA GLU A 285 18.99 -9.07 -16.57
C GLU A 285 19.90 -8.02 -15.93
N ASN A 286 21.13 -7.88 -16.44
CA ASN A 286 22.15 -6.97 -15.92
C ASN A 286 22.24 -5.66 -16.69
N LEU A 287 21.45 -5.49 -17.76
CA LEU A 287 21.37 -4.23 -18.48
C LEU A 287 20.43 -3.30 -17.74
N ASP A 288 20.64 -1.99 -17.87
CA ASP A 288 19.63 -1.01 -17.50
C ASP A 288 18.31 -1.34 -18.21
N LEU A 289 17.19 -1.11 -17.54
CA LEU A 289 15.86 -1.48 -18.03
C LEU A 289 15.63 -0.93 -19.45
N THR A 290 16.01 0.33 -19.67
CA THR A 290 15.89 1.02 -20.96
C THR A 290 16.74 0.38 -22.05
N VAL A 291 17.95 -0.06 -21.71
CA VAL A 291 18.87 -0.71 -22.64
C VAL A 291 18.35 -2.09 -23.02
N ALA A 292 17.75 -2.83 -22.08
CA ALA A 292 17.11 -4.11 -22.39
C ALA A 292 15.90 -3.92 -23.32
N ALA A 293 14.98 -3.01 -22.98
CA ALA A 293 13.81 -2.67 -23.79
C ALA A 293 14.21 -2.23 -25.22
N GLN A 294 15.17 -1.32 -25.30
CA GLN A 294 15.72 -0.82 -26.55
C GLN A 294 16.33 -1.92 -27.42
N ARG A 295 17.02 -2.90 -26.83
CA ARG A 295 17.61 -4.02 -27.59
C ARG A 295 16.55 -4.97 -28.17
N VAL A 296 15.39 -5.06 -27.52
CA VAL A 296 14.25 -5.82 -28.04
C VAL A 296 13.58 -5.06 -29.18
N GLN A 297 13.22 -3.79 -28.95
CA GLN A 297 12.42 -3.00 -29.90
C GLN A 297 13.22 -2.39 -31.04
N ARG A 298 14.53 -2.18 -30.87
CA ARG A 298 15.40 -1.47 -31.81
C ARG A 298 14.86 -0.08 -32.20
N SER A 299 14.32 0.66 -31.22
CA SER A 299 13.77 2.01 -31.40
C SER A 299 14.86 3.06 -31.73
N ALA A 300 14.47 4.26 -32.15
CA ALA A 300 15.42 5.35 -32.41
C ALA A 300 15.82 6.15 -31.14
N TYR A 301 15.17 5.89 -29.99
CA TYR A 301 15.29 6.73 -28.78
C TYR A 301 15.52 5.92 -27.49
N PRO A 302 16.77 5.55 -27.18
CA PRO A 302 17.11 4.66 -26.05
C PRO A 302 16.72 5.22 -24.66
N ASP A 303 16.74 6.53 -24.45
CA ASP A 303 16.54 7.13 -23.13
C ASP A 303 15.06 7.35 -22.76
N ALA A 304 14.13 7.16 -23.71
CA ALA A 304 12.71 7.46 -23.49
C ALA A 304 12.03 6.55 -22.46
N TYR A 305 12.58 5.37 -22.22
CA TYR A 305 12.00 4.36 -21.33
C TYR A 305 12.30 4.60 -19.84
N ALA A 306 13.31 5.41 -19.49
CA ALA A 306 13.79 5.57 -18.11
C ALA A 306 12.71 6.18 -17.21
N LYS A 307 11.90 7.08 -17.76
CA LYS A 307 10.82 7.77 -17.04
C LYS A 307 9.67 6.85 -16.59
N TRP A 308 9.63 5.60 -17.06
CA TRP A 308 8.55 4.65 -16.76
C TRP A 308 8.97 3.54 -15.79
N GLU A 309 10.23 3.50 -15.36
CA GLU A 309 10.71 2.42 -14.50
C GLU A 309 9.95 2.38 -13.16
N ASP A 310 9.80 3.52 -12.51
CA ASP A 310 9.08 3.63 -11.23
C ASP A 310 7.59 3.25 -11.37
N GLU A 311 6.91 3.78 -12.40
CA GLU A 311 5.51 3.44 -12.72
C GLU A 311 5.33 1.96 -13.07
N ALA A 312 6.25 1.37 -13.84
CA ALA A 312 6.20 -0.05 -14.20
C ALA A 312 6.28 -0.93 -12.94
N TYR A 313 7.17 -0.61 -12.01
CA TYR A 313 7.26 -1.31 -10.74
C TYR A 313 6.05 -1.03 -9.83
N ALA A 314 5.47 0.17 -9.86
CA ALA A 314 4.25 0.48 -9.12
C ALA A 314 3.04 -0.34 -9.64
N VAL A 315 2.88 -0.45 -10.96
CA VAL A 315 1.88 -1.30 -11.59
C VAL A 315 2.13 -2.79 -11.28
N LEU A 316 3.37 -3.26 -11.39
CA LEU A 316 3.71 -4.64 -11.07
C LEU A 316 3.35 -5.01 -9.62
N ARG A 317 3.68 -4.14 -8.66
CA ARG A 317 3.33 -4.33 -7.25
C ARG A 317 1.82 -4.28 -7.03
N SER A 318 1.11 -3.37 -7.68
CA SER A 318 -0.35 -3.25 -7.51
C SER A 318 -1.11 -4.46 -8.04
N GLN A 319 -0.54 -5.22 -8.97
CA GLN A 319 -1.14 -6.43 -9.55
C GLN A 319 -0.72 -7.74 -8.87
N ARG A 320 0.23 -7.70 -7.93
CA ARG A 320 0.60 -8.88 -7.13
C ARG A 320 -0.17 -8.93 -5.81
N VAL A 321 -0.51 -10.13 -5.35
CA VAL A 321 -0.99 -10.34 -3.97
C VAL A 321 0.29 -10.45 -3.11
N PRO A 322 0.43 -9.72 -1.99
CA PRO A 322 1.51 -9.96 -1.06
C PRO A 322 1.49 -11.39 -0.51
#